data_AF-A0A2D8VRI4-F1
#
_entry.id   AF-A0A2D8VRI4-F1
#
_cell.length_a   1.000
_cell.length_b   1.000
_cell.length_c   1.000
_cell.angle_alpha   90.00
_cell.angle_beta   90.00
_cell.angle_gamma   90.00
#
_symmetry.space_group_name_H-M   'P 1'
#
loop_
_entity.id
_entity.type
_entity.pdbx_description
1 polymer ?
#
loop_
_entity_poly.entity_id
_entity_poly.type
_entity_poly.pdbx_seq_one_letter_code
_entity_poly.pdbx_strand_id
1 'polypeptide(L)'
;MSLSIIVIIFLLKIVKSESFLISRLGISFIIGGALGNVLDRFKYGAVVDFISLHAKGFSWYIFNVADMFIVIGVILFILGQFIITNKNLGA
;
A
#
# COMPACT_ATOMS: atom_id res chain seq x y z
N MET A 1 -11.87 -8.31 -8.11
CA MET A 1 -12.53 -7.33 -7.24
C MET A 1 -12.81 -7.86 -5.83
N SER A 2 -13.34 -9.07 -5.67
CA SER A 2 -13.65 -9.65 -4.34
C SER A 2 -12.47 -9.62 -3.36
N LEU A 3 -11.28 -10.06 -3.79
CA LEU A 3 -10.09 -10.09 -2.91
C LEU A 3 -9.66 -8.69 -2.43
N SER A 4 -9.59 -7.70 -3.31
CA SER A 4 -9.16 -6.34 -2.95
C SER A 4 -10.09 -5.69 -1.92
N ILE A 5 -11.40 -5.91 -2.04
CA ILE A 5 -12.39 -5.39 -1.08
C ILE A 5 -12.21 -6.05 0.29
N ILE A 6 -12.01 -7.38 0.33
CA ILE A 6 -11.74 -8.11 1.58
C ILE A 6 -10.48 -7.56 2.27
N VAL A 7 -9.40 -7.36 1.50
CA VAL A 7 -8.16 -6.78 2.01
C VAL A 7 -8.39 -5.37 2.56
N ILE A 8 -9.11 -4.51 1.85
CA ILE A 8 -9.43 -3.15 2.32
C ILE A 8 -10.19 -3.19 3.65
N ILE A 9 -11.24 -4.01 3.76
CA ILE A 9 -12.02 -4.15 5.00
C ILE A 9 -11.15 -4.65 6.15
N PHE A 10 -10.27 -5.61 5.88
CA PHE A 10 -9.32 -6.12 6.87
C PHE A 10 -8.33 -5.04 7.33
N LEU A 11 -7.73 -4.31 6.39
CA LEU A 11 -6.80 -3.21 6.71
C LEU A 11 -7.48 -2.06 7.46
N LEU A 12 -8.76 -1.77 7.17
CA LEU A 12 -9.55 -0.79 7.92
C LEU A 12 -9.79 -1.21 9.38
N LYS A 13 -9.76 -2.51 9.69
CA LYS A 13 -9.79 -2.97 11.08
C LYS A 13 -8.43 -2.77 11.76
N ILE A 14 -7.34 -3.13 11.07
CA ILE A 14 -5.98 -2.99 11.60
C ILE A 14 -5.62 -1.52 11.87
N VAL A 15 -5.92 -0.62 10.93
CA VAL A 15 -5.57 0.81 11.06
C VAL A 15 -6.24 1.49 12.26
N LYS A 16 -7.39 0.96 12.72
CA LYS A 16 -8.10 1.46 13.91
C LYS A 16 -7.43 1.03 15.21
N SER A 17 -6.78 -0.14 15.23
CA SER A 17 -6.05 -0.64 16.41
C SER A 17 -4.59 -0.20 16.46
N GLU A 18 -4.04 0.32 15.36
CA GLU A 18 -2.65 0.75 15.27
C GLU A 18 -2.43 2.12 15.92
N SER A 19 -1.62 2.17 16.99
CA SER A 19 -1.38 3.38 17.78
C SER A 19 -0.21 4.21 17.25
N PHE A 20 0.75 3.58 16.56
CA PHE A 20 1.93 4.30 16.10
C PHE A 20 1.67 5.01 14.77
N LEU A 21 1.98 6.30 14.73
CA LEU A 21 1.65 7.18 13.61
C LEU A 21 2.22 6.66 12.28
N ILE A 22 3.49 6.23 12.26
CA ILE A 22 4.15 5.77 11.03
C ILE A 22 3.47 4.50 10.49
N SER A 23 3.19 3.53 11.36
CA SER A 23 2.47 2.30 11.00
C SER A 23 1.07 2.62 10.46
N ARG A 24 0.35 3.52 11.13
CA ARG A 24 -1.00 3.94 10.76
C ARG A 24 -1.03 4.67 9.41
N LEU A 25 -0.06 5.54 9.14
CA LEU A 25 0.11 6.18 7.84
C LEU A 25 0.42 5.14 6.77
N GLY A 26 1.31 4.19 7.05
CA GLY A 26 1.62 3.09 6.13
C GLY A 26 0.38 2.30 5.70
N ILE A 27 -0.45 1.87 6.66
CA ILE A 27 -1.70 1.15 6.36
C ILE A 27 -2.66 2.04 5.56
N SER A 28 -2.74 3.34 5.87
CA SER A 28 -3.60 4.29 5.16
C SER A 28 -3.19 4.47 3.69
N PHE A 29 -1.89 4.48 3.40
CA PHE A 29 -1.35 4.49 2.04
C PHE A 29 -1.72 3.21 1.26
N ILE A 30 -1.61 2.04 1.90
CA ILE A 30 -2.01 0.76 1.29
C ILE A 30 -3.51 0.76 0.96
N ILE A 31 -4.35 1.22 1.89
CA ILE A 31 -5.80 1.32 1.67
C ILE A 31 -6.10 2.29 0.52
N GLY A 32 -5.46 3.46 0.47
CA GLY A 32 -5.63 4.44 -0.59
C GLY A 32 -5.27 3.89 -1.97
N GLY A 33 -4.11 3.24 -2.09
CA GLY A 33 -3.70 2.61 -3.35
C GLY A 33 -4.62 1.46 -3.78
N ALA A 34 -5.03 0.61 -2.84
CA ALA A 34 -5.99 -0.46 -3.12
C ALA A 34 -7.35 0.09 -3.58
N LEU A 35 -7.84 1.18 -2.98
CA LEU A 35 -9.06 1.87 -3.40
C LEU A 35 -8.93 2.46 -4.81
N GLY A 36 -7.79 3.07 -5.15
CA GLY A 36 -7.53 3.58 -6.51
C GLY A 36 -7.63 2.47 -7.56
N ASN A 37 -6.94 1.35 -7.34
CA ASN A 37 -7.01 0.18 -8.22
C ASN A 37 -8.41 -0.46 -8.28
N VAL A 38 -9.23 -0.32 -7.24
CA VAL A 38 -10.64 -0.77 -7.26
C VAL A 38 -11.50 0.19 -8.09
N LEU A 39 -11.32 1.51 -7.93
CA LEU A 39 -12.02 2.53 -8.73
C LEU A 39 -11.75 2.38 -10.22
N ASP A 40 -10.51 2.09 -10.61
CA ASP A 40 -10.17 1.83 -12.01
C ASP A 40 -10.94 0.64 -12.57
N ARG A 41 -11.02 -0.47 -11.82
CA ARG A 41 -11.79 -1.64 -12.24
C ARG A 41 -13.28 -1.35 -12.37
N PHE A 42 -13.83 -0.49 -11.52
CA PHE A 42 -15.22 -0.06 -11.64
C PHE A 42 -15.46 0.80 -12.89
N LYS A 43 -14.51 1.71 -13.22
CA LYS A 43 -14.68 2.67 -14.32
C LYS A 43 -14.28 2.11 -15.68
N TYR A 44 -13.22 1.31 -15.75
CA TYR A 44 -12.58 0.85 -16.98
C TYR A 44 -12.64 -0.68 -17.16
N GLY A 45 -13.15 -1.43 -16.18
CA GLY A 45 -13.18 -2.90 -16.21
C GLY A 45 -11.83 -3.58 -15.92
N ALA A 46 -10.74 -2.81 -15.82
CA ALA A 46 -9.39 -3.27 -15.52
C ALA A 46 -8.61 -2.21 -14.71
N VAL A 47 -7.42 -2.56 -14.24
CA VAL A 47 -6.47 -1.58 -13.67
C VAL A 47 -5.72 -0.94 -14.81
N VAL A 48 -5.56 0.39 -14.77
CA VAL A 48 -4.88 1.14 -15.82
C VAL A 48 -3.43 1.38 -15.39
N ASP A 49 -2.51 0.64 -16.00
CA ASP A 49 -1.07 0.82 -15.80
C ASP A 49 -0.51 1.75 -16.88
N PHE A 50 0.19 2.80 -16.45
CA PHE A 50 0.62 3.88 -17.37
C PHE A 50 2.07 4.33 -17.18
N ILE A 51 2.76 3.83 -16.14
CA ILE A 51 4.15 4.19 -15.86
C ILE A 51 5.05 3.06 -16.31
N SER A 52 5.89 3.35 -17.31
CA SER A 52 6.85 2.40 -17.88
C SER A 52 8.26 2.97 -17.76
N LEU A 53 9.09 2.32 -16.95
CA LEU A 53 10.49 2.69 -16.75
C LEU A 53 11.39 1.72 -17.53
N HIS A 54 12.33 2.26 -18.30
CA HIS A 54 13.27 1.47 -19.09
C HIS A 54 14.62 2.16 -19.14
N ALA A 55 15.70 1.39 -19.02
CA ALA A 55 17.06 1.88 -19.05
C ALA A 55 18.03 0.80 -19.54
N LYS A 56 18.98 1.15 -20.42
CA LYS A 56 20.07 0.28 -20.90
C LYS A 56 19.63 -1.11 -21.39
N GLY A 57 18.52 -1.19 -22.14
CA GLY A 57 17.98 -2.45 -22.67
C GLY A 57 17.19 -3.28 -21.65
N PHE A 58 17.04 -2.79 -20.42
CA PHE A 58 16.19 -3.39 -19.41
C PHE A 58 14.90 -2.57 -19.25
N SER A 59 13.76 -3.26 -19.21
CA SER A 59 12.44 -2.66 -18.95
C SER A 59 11.95 -3.15 -17.60
N TRP A 60 11.66 -2.20 -16.71
CA TRP A 60 10.97 -2.50 -15.46
C TRP A 60 9.50 -2.83 -15.73
N TYR A 61 8.85 -3.42 -14.75
CA TYR A 61 7.41 -3.67 -14.79
C TYR A 61 6.64 -2.36 -15.00
N ILE A 62 5.51 -2.43 -15.70
CA ILE A 62 4.61 -1.29 -15.84
C ILE A 62 3.75 -1.24 -14.59
N PHE A 63 3.54 -0.04 -14.04
CA PHE A 63 2.77 0.17 -12.82
C PHE A 63 2.00 1.49 -12.86
N ASN A 64 1.23 1.76 -11.81
CA ASN A 64 0.50 3.01 -11.65
C ASN A 64 0.79 3.68 -10.28
N VAL A 65 0.17 4.83 -10.05
CA VAL A 65 0.33 5.60 -8.80
C VAL A 65 -0.26 4.87 -7.59
N ALA A 66 -1.33 4.10 -7.77
CA ALA A 66 -1.91 3.28 -6.70
C ALA A 66 -0.91 2.20 -6.23
N ASP A 67 -0.17 1.58 -7.15
CA ASP A 67 0.87 0.60 -6.80
C ASP A 67 2.02 1.25 -6.03
N MET A 68 2.43 2.48 -6.41
CA MET A 68 3.42 3.23 -5.64
C MET A 68 2.96 3.50 -4.20
N PHE A 69 1.70 3.89 -4.00
CA PHE A 69 1.16 4.09 -2.67
C PHE A 69 1.12 2.80 -1.85
N ILE A 70 0.81 1.66 -2.48
CA ILE A 70 0.88 0.36 -1.81
C ILE A 70 2.33 0.07 -1.38
N VAL A 71 3.31 0.24 -2.27
CA VAL A 71 4.73 -0.03 -1.95
C VAL A 71 5.24 0.90 -0.84
N ILE A 72 4.99 2.21 -0.95
CA ILE A 72 5.38 3.19 0.08
C ILE A 72 4.69 2.85 1.40
N GLY A 73 3.41 2.51 1.37
CA GLY A 73 2.63 2.16 2.55
C GLY A 73 3.16 0.92 3.26
N VAL A 74 3.56 -0.12 2.52
CA VAL A 74 4.19 -1.33 3.08
C VAL A 74 5.53 -0.99 3.73
N ILE A 75 6.38 -0.19 3.08
CA ILE A 75 7.66 0.26 3.65
C ILE A 75 7.43 1.01 4.95
N LEU A 76 6.51 1.97 4.98
CA LEU A 76 6.17 2.74 6.17
C LEU A 76 5.63 1.85 7.29
N PHE A 77 4.75 0.89 6.96
CA PHE A 77 4.21 -0.04 7.96
C PHE A 77 5.31 -0.87 8.62
N ILE A 78 6.20 -1.47 7.82
CA ILE A 78 7.33 -2.29 8.33
C ILE A 78 8.27 -1.44 9.19
N LEU A 79 8.65 -0.24 8.71
CA LEU A 79 9.48 0.68 9.47
C LEU A 79 8.81 1.08 10.79
N GLY A 80 7.50 1.34 10.76
CA GLY A 80 6.72 1.64 11.94
C GLY A 80 6.78 0.53 12.98
N GLN A 81 6.54 -0.71 12.58
CA GLN A 81 6.62 -1.87 13.47
C GLN A 81 8.03 -2.06 14.04
N PHE A 82 9.07 -1.96 13.20
CA PHE A 82 10.45 -2.12 13.64
C PHE A 82 10.84 -1.08 14.71
N ILE A 83 10.40 0.18 14.54
CA ILE A 83 10.67 1.25 15.52
C ILE A 83 9.95 0.98 16.85
N ILE A 84 8.68 0.55 16.81
CA ILE A 84 7.92 0.21 18.03
C ILE A 84 8.57 -0.96 18.76
N THR A 85 8.93 -2.02 18.04
CA THR A 85 9.57 -3.20 18.64
C THR A 85 10.88 -2.83 19.33
N ASN A 86 11.73 -2.02 18.70
CA ASN A 86 12.98 -1.57 19.33
C ASN A 86 12.75 -0.71 20.58
N LYS A 87 11.73 0.17 20.57
CA LYS A 87 11.36 0.94 21.76
C LYS A 87 10.94 0.04 22.93
N ASN A 88 10.25 -1.06 22.65
CA ASN A 88 9.81 -2.00 23.68
C ASN A 88 10.93 -2.92 24.20
N LEU A 89 11.99 -3.16 23.41
CA LEU A 89 13.14 -3.97 23.81
C LEU A 89 14.20 -3.18 24.60
N GLY A 90 14.23 -1.85 24.43
CA GLY A 90 15.14 -0.95 25.15
C GLY A 90 14.53 -0.29 26.40
N ALA A 91 13.29 -0.62 26.75
CA ALA A 91 12.59 -0.21 27.97
C ALA A 91 12.53 -1.37 28.96
#